data_AF-A0A7C1CKT3-F1
#
_entry.id   AF-A0A7C1CKT3-F1
#
_cell.length_a   1.000
_cell.length_b   1.000
_cell.length_c   1.000
_cell.angle_alpha   90.00
_cell.angle_beta   90.00
_cell.angle_gamma   90.00
#
_symmetry.space_group_name_H-M   'P 1'
#
loop_
_entity.id
_entity.type
_entity.pdbx_description
1 polymer ?
#
loop_
_entity_poly.entity_id
_entity_poly.type
_entity_poly.pdbx_seq_one_letter_code
_entity_poly.pdbx_strand_id
1 'polypeptide(L)'
;MKNTWKTLLVCLCAGMLLAGCATTGSKMSDEDMITATVMKMKTALEELDIDMLLETFSDDFYHPEVGSKEDGRELLQMAVDAGYADDGEVYVEDMEITIKDDGTAVAYPIDLSGPPGSISVELVLQKEEDGWFIITVNPDGV
;
A
#
# COMPACT_ATOMS: atom_id res chain seq x y z
N MET A 1 -12.58 -77.74 -7.69
CA MET A 1 -12.94 -76.35 -7.29
C MET A 1 -13.91 -75.80 -8.32
N LYS A 2 -14.89 -74.96 -7.96
CA LYS A 2 -16.03 -74.60 -8.83
C LYS A 2 -16.24 -73.07 -8.90
N ASN A 3 -16.18 -72.52 -10.12
CA ASN A 3 -16.83 -71.27 -10.57
C ASN A 3 -16.32 -69.99 -9.84
N THR A 4 -16.55 -68.72 -10.23
CA THR A 4 -17.26 -67.96 -11.30
C THR A 4 -16.35 -66.75 -11.65
N TRP A 5 -16.11 -66.24 -12.87
CA TRP A 5 -16.94 -65.83 -14.02
C TRP A 5 -17.96 -64.69 -13.73
N LYS A 6 -17.83 -63.54 -14.43
CA LYS A 6 -18.71 -62.31 -14.40
C LYS A 6 -18.59 -61.49 -13.10
N THR A 7 -18.52 -60.14 -13.09
CA THR A 7 -18.55 -59.12 -14.20
C THR A 7 -17.50 -58.00 -13.89
N LEU A 8 -17.56 -56.68 -14.19
CA LEU A 8 -18.59 -55.75 -14.67
C LEU A 8 -18.06 -54.68 -15.67
N LEU A 9 -17.90 -53.41 -15.27
CA LEU A 9 -17.67 -52.21 -16.11
C LEU A 9 -16.38 -51.47 -15.61
N VAL A 10 -15.52 -50.86 -16.45
CA VAL A 10 -15.64 -49.67 -17.35
C VAL A 10 -15.63 -48.32 -16.63
N CYS A 11 -14.52 -47.58 -16.83
CA CYS A 11 -14.32 -46.11 -16.90
C CYS A 11 -12.79 -45.91 -16.99
N LEU A 12 -12.13 -45.75 -18.14
CA LEU A 12 -12.30 -44.82 -19.27
C LEU A 12 -11.98 -43.35 -18.92
N CYS A 13 -10.82 -42.90 -19.42
CA CYS A 13 -10.40 -41.52 -19.72
C CYS A 13 -10.61 -40.38 -18.69
N ALA A 14 -9.55 -40.08 -17.92
CA ALA A 14 -9.03 -38.72 -17.67
C ALA A 14 -7.63 -38.82 -17.00
N GLY A 15 -6.77 -37.80 -17.09
CA GLY A 15 -5.54 -37.72 -16.27
C GLY A 15 -4.20 -37.42 -16.96
N MET A 16 -4.17 -37.11 -18.27
CA MET A 16 -3.06 -36.29 -18.79
C MET A 16 -3.27 -34.83 -18.40
N LEU A 17 -2.17 -34.06 -18.34
CA LEU A 17 -2.13 -32.61 -18.07
C LEU A 17 -2.45 -32.18 -16.62
N LEU A 18 -1.51 -32.44 -15.72
CA LEU A 18 -1.17 -31.47 -14.66
C LEU A 18 0.28 -30.99 -14.86
N ALA A 19 0.52 -30.36 -16.01
CA ALA A 19 1.71 -29.57 -16.23
C ALA A 19 1.42 -28.13 -15.75
N GLY A 20 2.22 -27.62 -14.82
CA GLY A 20 2.32 -26.18 -14.53
C GLY A 20 1.04 -25.46 -14.09
N CYS A 21 0.55 -25.71 -12.88
CA CYS A 21 -0.26 -24.73 -12.13
C CYS A 21 0.62 -23.88 -11.19
N ALA A 22 1.85 -23.61 -11.62
CA ALA A 22 2.75 -22.59 -11.10
C ALA A 22 3.18 -21.71 -12.30
N THR A 23 3.53 -20.45 -12.05
CA THR A 23 3.87 -19.38 -13.03
C THR A 23 2.73 -18.60 -13.69
N THR A 24 1.58 -18.41 -13.01
CA THR A 24 0.77 -17.18 -13.16
C THR A 24 0.15 -16.73 -11.84
N GLY A 25 0.97 -16.64 -10.79
CA GLY A 25 0.64 -15.75 -9.67
C GLY A 25 0.91 -14.33 -10.14
N SER A 26 -0.13 -13.54 -10.42
CA SER A 26 0.03 -12.16 -10.85
C SER A 26 0.72 -11.37 -9.75
N LYS A 27 1.94 -10.84 -9.99
CA LYS A 27 2.46 -9.74 -9.16
C LYS A 27 1.49 -8.57 -9.35
N MET A 28 1.07 -8.00 -8.22
CA MET A 28 0.21 -6.82 -8.12
C MET A 28 0.76 -5.70 -9.02
N SER A 29 -0.10 -4.92 -9.67
CA SER A 29 0.38 -3.84 -10.55
C SER A 29 1.02 -2.72 -9.73
N ASP A 30 1.80 -1.85 -10.37
CA ASP A 30 2.39 -0.71 -9.68
C ASP A 30 1.31 0.27 -9.18
N GLU A 31 0.24 0.47 -9.96
CA GLU A 31 -0.95 1.24 -9.55
C GLU A 31 -1.65 0.61 -8.33
N ASP A 32 -1.86 -0.71 -8.33
CA ASP A 32 -2.43 -1.44 -7.18
C ASP A 32 -1.53 -1.29 -5.93
N MET A 33 -0.21 -1.40 -6.08
CA MET A 33 0.75 -1.32 -4.96
C MET A 33 0.85 0.09 -4.39
N ILE A 34 0.89 1.13 -5.23
CA ILE A 34 0.82 2.53 -4.78
C ILE A 34 -0.50 2.78 -4.05
N THR A 35 -1.63 2.33 -4.62
CA THR A 35 -2.95 2.43 -3.98
C THR A 35 -2.96 1.73 -2.61
N ALA A 36 -2.35 0.55 -2.48
CA ALA A 36 -2.27 -0.15 -1.20
C ALA A 36 -1.40 0.60 -0.17
N THR A 37 -0.28 1.21 -0.57
CA THR A 37 0.53 2.06 0.30
C THR A 37 -0.25 3.29 0.77
N VAL A 38 -0.96 3.99 -0.13
CA VAL A 38 -1.79 5.16 0.23
C VAL A 38 -2.97 4.77 1.12
N MET A 39 -3.66 3.65 0.84
CA MET A 39 -4.75 3.17 1.69
C MET A 39 -4.26 2.75 3.09
N LYS A 40 -3.07 2.16 3.19
CA LYS A 40 -2.42 1.87 4.47
C LYS A 40 -2.06 3.14 5.22
N MET A 41 -1.54 4.17 4.53
CA MET A 41 -1.24 5.47 5.11
C MET A 41 -2.52 6.14 5.65
N LYS A 42 -3.62 6.10 4.90
CA LYS A 42 -4.96 6.55 5.33
C LYS A 42 -5.41 5.83 6.60
N THR A 43 -5.41 4.50 6.63
CA THR A 43 -5.79 3.72 7.83
C THR A 43 -4.90 4.07 9.02
N ALA A 44 -3.58 4.17 8.82
CA ALA A 44 -2.65 4.47 9.91
C ALA A 44 -2.82 5.90 10.47
N LEU A 45 -3.14 6.87 9.61
CA LEU A 45 -3.47 8.24 10.05
C LEU A 45 -4.81 8.29 10.81
N GLU A 46 -5.84 7.59 10.34
CA GLU A 46 -7.19 7.60 10.94
C GLU A 46 -7.28 6.74 12.22
N GLU A 47 -6.43 5.72 12.37
CA GLU A 47 -6.30 4.91 13.60
C GLU A 47 -5.21 5.45 14.56
N LEU A 48 -4.50 6.52 14.18
CA LEU A 48 -3.35 7.12 14.89
C LEU A 48 -2.20 6.12 15.13
N ASP A 49 -2.08 5.09 14.30
CA ASP A 49 -1.04 4.05 14.37
C ASP A 49 0.25 4.53 13.67
N ILE A 50 1.10 5.20 14.45
CA ILE A 50 2.41 5.72 13.99
C ILE A 50 3.34 4.58 13.54
N ASP A 51 3.21 3.36 14.07
CA ASP A 51 4.03 2.22 13.64
C ASP A 51 3.59 1.76 12.23
N MET A 52 2.29 1.55 12.01
CA MET A 52 1.73 1.23 10.69
C MET A 52 2.00 2.34 9.65
N LEU A 53 1.98 3.60 10.09
CA LEU A 53 2.25 4.76 9.24
C LEU A 53 3.70 4.76 8.76
N LEU A 54 4.67 4.54 9.66
CA LEU A 54 6.09 4.53 9.27
C LEU A 54 6.44 3.34 8.36
N GLU A 55 5.66 2.26 8.38
CA GLU A 55 5.77 1.18 7.39
C GLU A 55 5.25 1.56 5.97
N THR A 56 4.78 2.79 5.72
CA THR A 56 4.52 3.31 4.35
C THR A 56 5.65 4.19 3.80
N PHE A 57 6.61 4.57 4.64
CA PHE A 57 7.73 5.44 4.28
C PHE A 57 8.99 4.63 3.98
N SER A 58 9.77 5.09 3.00
CA SER A 58 11.09 4.53 2.69
C SER A 58 12.07 4.81 3.83
N ASP A 59 13.05 3.94 4.04
CA ASP A 59 14.16 4.23 4.97
C ASP A 59 15.08 5.35 4.43
N ASP A 60 15.02 5.66 3.13
CA ASP A 60 15.65 6.83 2.49
C ASP A 60 14.74 8.10 2.52
N PHE A 61 13.61 8.09 3.25
CA PHE A 61 12.72 9.27 3.36
C PHE A 61 13.42 10.50 3.95
N TYR A 62 13.19 11.66 3.34
CA TYR A 62 13.65 12.94 3.83
C TYR A 62 12.66 14.08 3.49
N HIS A 63 12.38 14.94 4.46
CA HIS A 63 11.65 16.19 4.24
C HIS A 63 12.40 17.39 4.86
N PRO A 64 12.62 18.53 4.15
CA PRO A 64 13.52 19.60 4.58
C PRO A 64 13.23 20.21 5.96
N GLU A 65 11.97 20.27 6.38
CA GLU A 65 11.56 20.86 7.67
C GLU A 65 11.45 19.84 8.82
N VAL A 66 11.45 18.55 8.51
CA VAL A 66 11.23 17.46 9.49
C VAL A 66 12.51 16.67 9.75
N GLY A 67 13.31 16.42 8.72
CA GLY A 67 14.46 15.51 8.77
C GLY A 67 14.13 14.14 8.18
N SER A 68 14.57 13.10 8.88
CA SER A 68 14.39 11.68 8.53
C SER A 68 13.03 11.13 8.98
N LYS A 69 12.80 9.85 8.63
CA LYS A 69 11.66 9.03 9.08
C LYS A 69 11.53 8.98 10.61
N GLU A 70 12.66 8.78 11.31
CA GLU A 70 12.74 8.79 12.77
C GLU A 70 12.49 10.18 13.39
N ASP A 71 12.99 11.26 12.79
CA ASP A 71 12.66 12.62 13.24
C ASP A 71 11.16 12.91 13.07
N GLY A 72 10.58 12.40 11.96
CA GLY A 72 9.13 12.43 11.70
C GLY A 72 8.30 11.68 12.74
N ARG A 73 8.78 10.55 13.29
CA ARG A 73 8.10 9.83 14.38
C ARG A 73 7.89 10.73 15.60
N GLU A 74 8.91 11.47 16.03
CA GLU A 74 8.80 12.34 17.21
C GLU A 74 7.80 13.48 16.96
N LEU A 75 7.81 14.07 15.75
CA LEU A 75 6.84 15.10 15.36
C LEU A 75 5.40 14.58 15.32
N LEU A 76 5.18 13.40 14.75
CA LEU A 76 3.87 12.73 14.69
C LEU A 76 3.34 12.43 16.09
N GLN A 77 4.17 11.88 16.98
CA GLN A 77 3.77 11.61 18.37
C GLN A 77 3.40 12.90 19.11
N MET A 78 4.15 13.99 18.93
CA MET A 78 3.80 15.29 19.51
C MET A 78 2.49 15.87 18.98
N ALA A 79 2.16 15.63 17.70
CA ALA A 79 0.88 16.06 17.11
C ALA A 79 -0.31 15.25 17.67
N VAL A 80 -0.13 13.94 17.85
CA VAL A 80 -1.11 13.05 18.51
C VAL A 80 -1.31 13.45 19.97
N ASP A 81 -0.23 13.59 20.74
CA ASP A 81 -0.27 13.96 22.17
C ASP A 81 -0.88 15.37 22.40
N ALA A 82 -0.87 16.24 21.38
CA ALA A 82 -1.46 17.57 21.39
C ALA A 82 -2.94 17.61 20.91
N GLY A 83 -3.49 16.49 20.45
CA GLY A 83 -4.85 16.41 19.88
C GLY A 83 -5.00 17.10 18.52
N TYR A 84 -3.91 17.24 17.75
CA TYR A 84 -3.96 17.86 16.41
C TYR A 84 -4.47 16.91 15.32
N ALA A 85 -4.53 15.61 15.61
CA ALA A 85 -5.09 14.56 14.75
C ALA A 85 -6.40 13.96 15.33
N ASP A 86 -6.92 14.49 16.44
CA ASP A 86 -8.23 14.09 17.00
C ASP A 86 -9.34 14.32 15.97
N ASP A 87 -10.23 13.34 15.76
CA ASP A 87 -11.28 13.39 14.71
C ASP A 87 -10.75 13.70 13.29
N GLY A 88 -9.50 13.30 12.98
CA GLY A 88 -8.90 13.48 11.65
C GLY A 88 -9.44 12.51 10.58
N GLU A 89 -9.70 13.03 9.37
CA GLU A 89 -10.14 12.24 8.20
C GLU A 89 -9.22 12.49 7.00
N VAL A 90 -8.95 11.42 6.22
CA VAL A 90 -8.10 11.41 5.02
C VAL A 90 -8.93 11.04 3.80
N TYR A 91 -8.97 11.90 2.78
CA TYR A 91 -9.70 11.67 1.53
C TYR A 91 -8.74 11.36 0.37
N VAL A 92 -9.12 10.39 -0.43
CA VAL A 92 -8.33 9.80 -1.53
C VAL A 92 -9.17 9.55 -2.78
N GLU A 93 -10.44 9.96 -2.76
CA GLU A 93 -11.46 9.70 -3.78
C GLU A 93 -11.15 10.37 -5.13
N ASP A 94 -10.50 11.54 -5.10
CA ASP A 94 -10.07 12.30 -6.29
C ASP A 94 -8.56 12.10 -6.62
N MET A 95 -7.86 11.18 -5.93
CA MET A 95 -6.43 10.90 -6.13
C MET A 95 -6.12 10.36 -7.54
N GLU A 96 -5.26 11.04 -8.28
CA GLU A 96 -4.62 10.52 -9.49
C GLU A 96 -3.21 9.98 -9.18
N ILE A 97 -2.82 8.89 -9.87
CA ILE A 97 -1.48 8.29 -9.77
C ILE A 97 -0.71 8.52 -11.08
N THR A 98 0.47 9.13 -11.01
CA THR A 98 1.39 9.31 -12.15
C THR A 98 2.70 8.58 -11.90
N ILE A 99 2.88 7.43 -12.55
CA ILE A 99 4.12 6.64 -12.53
C ILE A 99 5.12 7.19 -13.56
N LYS A 100 6.41 7.25 -13.22
CA LYS A 100 7.48 7.76 -14.09
C LYS A 100 8.48 6.65 -14.48
N ASP A 101 9.13 6.81 -15.63
CA ASP A 101 10.13 5.87 -16.17
C ASP A 101 11.40 5.75 -15.29
N ASP A 102 11.63 6.66 -14.36
CA ASP A 102 12.76 6.66 -13.41
C ASP A 102 12.53 5.73 -12.19
N GLY A 103 11.33 5.17 -12.03
CA GLY A 103 10.96 4.35 -10.88
C GLY A 103 10.36 5.14 -9.71
N THR A 104 10.10 6.43 -9.88
CA THR A 104 9.27 7.23 -8.96
C THR A 104 7.81 7.25 -9.42
N ALA A 105 6.91 7.60 -8.50
CA ALA A 105 5.52 7.91 -8.79
C ALA A 105 5.06 9.12 -7.97
N VAL A 106 3.96 9.72 -8.38
CA VAL A 106 3.26 10.78 -7.65
C VAL A 106 1.82 10.32 -7.42
N ALA A 107 1.31 10.52 -6.20
CA ALA A 107 -0.10 10.39 -5.87
C ALA A 107 -0.62 11.74 -5.34
N TYR A 108 -1.61 12.32 -6.03
CA TYR A 108 -2.16 13.66 -5.73
C TYR A 108 -3.56 13.85 -6.34
N PRO A 109 -4.48 14.60 -5.69
CA PRO A 109 -4.40 15.08 -4.31
C PRO A 109 -4.65 13.94 -3.30
N ILE A 110 -4.07 14.10 -2.12
CA ILE A 110 -4.54 13.45 -0.88
C ILE A 110 -4.99 14.57 0.04
N ASP A 111 -6.27 14.64 0.39
CA ASP A 111 -6.77 15.68 1.28
C ASP A 111 -6.77 15.20 2.74
N LEU A 112 -6.20 16.01 3.62
CA LEU A 112 -6.12 15.77 5.05
C LEU A 112 -6.98 16.79 5.78
N SER A 113 -7.73 16.36 6.79
CA SER A 113 -8.56 17.25 7.62
C SER A 113 -8.46 16.92 9.11
N GLY A 114 -8.65 17.94 9.95
CA GLY A 114 -8.68 17.80 11.40
C GLY A 114 -8.94 19.15 12.11
N PRO A 115 -8.79 19.21 13.44
CA PRO A 115 -9.07 20.40 14.24
C PRO A 115 -8.31 21.68 13.84
N PRO A 116 -7.07 21.63 13.30
CA PRO A 116 -6.38 22.82 12.78
C PRO A 116 -6.94 23.37 11.45
N GLY A 117 -7.67 22.56 10.68
CA GLY A 117 -8.13 22.88 9.32
C GLY A 117 -8.00 21.71 8.34
N SER A 118 -7.84 22.02 7.06
CA SER A 118 -7.63 21.02 6.00
C SER A 118 -6.52 21.46 5.04
N ILE A 119 -5.77 20.51 4.49
CA ILE A 119 -4.72 20.71 3.48
C ILE A 119 -4.76 19.59 2.43
N SER A 120 -4.30 19.87 1.22
CA SER A 120 -3.99 18.84 0.22
C SER A 120 -2.49 18.53 0.27
N VAL A 121 -2.10 17.27 0.06
CA VAL A 121 -0.69 16.86 -0.03
C VAL A 121 -0.41 16.01 -1.28
N GLU A 122 0.78 16.19 -1.85
CA GLU A 122 1.39 15.33 -2.86
C GLU A 122 2.29 14.31 -2.16
N LEU A 123 2.11 13.03 -2.50
CA LEU A 123 3.01 11.97 -2.09
C LEU A 123 3.96 11.64 -3.25
N VAL A 124 5.26 11.74 -3.01
CA VAL A 124 6.27 11.22 -3.94
C VAL A 124 6.70 9.84 -3.44
N LEU A 125 6.49 8.82 -4.27
CA LEU A 125 6.82 7.44 -3.96
C LEU A 125 8.00 6.94 -4.81
N GLN A 126 8.81 6.06 -4.23
CA GLN A 126 9.88 5.32 -4.90
C GLN A 126 9.54 3.84 -4.94
N LYS A 127 9.90 3.17 -6.05
CA LYS A 127 9.81 1.73 -6.20
C LYS A 127 11.04 1.04 -5.60
N GLU A 128 10.80 0.03 -4.76
CA GLU A 128 11.82 -0.77 -4.07
C GLU A 128 11.61 -2.27 -4.33
N GLU A 129 12.32 -3.17 -3.62
CA GLU A 129 12.19 -4.63 -3.83
C GLU A 129 10.81 -5.15 -3.39
N ASP A 130 10.36 -4.73 -2.20
CA ASP A 130 9.13 -5.19 -1.55
C ASP A 130 7.86 -4.43 -1.97
N GLY A 131 7.97 -3.23 -2.56
CA GLY A 131 6.78 -2.43 -2.90
C GLY A 131 7.08 -1.02 -3.40
N TRP A 132 6.17 -0.10 -3.09
CA TRP A 132 6.27 1.34 -3.35
C TRP A 132 6.14 2.09 -2.02
N PHE A 133 7.11 2.96 -1.72
CA PHE A 133 7.23 3.63 -0.42
C PHE A 133 7.36 5.14 -0.58
N ILE A 134 6.81 5.90 0.36
CA ILE A 134 6.84 7.37 0.35
C ILE A 134 8.25 7.86 0.68
N ILE A 135 8.86 8.65 -0.21
CA ILE A 135 10.18 9.28 -0.03
C ILE A 135 10.09 10.78 0.26
N THR A 136 8.97 11.43 -0.08
CA THR A 136 8.71 12.84 0.22
C THR A 136 7.20 13.09 0.28
N VAL A 137 6.78 14.02 1.14
CA VAL A 137 5.42 14.56 1.20
C VAL A 137 5.52 16.07 0.99
N ASN A 138 4.80 16.62 0.02
CA ASN A 138 4.77 18.06 -0.27
C ASN A 138 3.34 18.59 -0.02
N PRO A 139 3.10 19.48 0.95
CA PRO A 139 1.79 20.14 1.09
C PRO A 139 1.54 21.11 -0.08
N ASP A 140 0.31 21.21 -0.57
CA ASP A 140 -0.03 22.25 -1.56
C ASP A 140 -0.01 23.66 -0.91
N GLY A 141 0.55 24.63 -1.64
CA GLY A 141 0.58 26.03 -1.25
C GLY A 141 1.77 26.52 -0.40
N VAL A 142 2.84 25.74 -0.24
CA VAL A 142 4.09 26.13 0.46
C VAL A 142 5.34 26.13 -0.43
#